data_AF-A0A1F9YDA6-F1
#
_entry.id   AF-A0A1F9YDA6-F1
#
_cell.length_a   1.000
_cell.length_b   1.000
_cell.length_c   1.000
_cell.angle_alpha   90.00
_cell.angle_beta   90.00
_cell.angle_gamma   90.00
#
_symmetry.space_group_name_H-M   'P 1'
#
loop_
_entity.id
_entity.type
_entity.pdbx_description
1 polymer ?
#
loop_
_entity_poly.entity_id
_entity_poly.type
_entity_poly.pdbx_seq_one_letter_code
_entity_poly.pdbx_strand_id
1 'polypeptide(L)'
;MFRDYLVRGYYPYFKDFPEPEQYGTIVEQGMHATLEMDLPAVHPALTGASVQKIKKLLSYIASSVPFTPDMRKLKGLMDIGDERTLKTYLSYLEDAGIIRCLSQSGKGLGRLGKPGKIYLNNACPYFAIQGKVDNPGSVRETFFLSALSESHTLTFPEQGDFLVDNALVFEVGG
;
A
#
# COMPACT_ATOMS: atom_id res chain seq x y z
N MET A 1 11.15 0.48 -21.48
CA MET A 1 9.79 1.05 -21.37
C MET A 1 9.07 0.56 -20.12
N PHE A 2 8.73 -0.73 -19.96
CA PHE A 2 7.99 -1.19 -18.77
C PHE A 2 8.76 -1.06 -17.43
N ARG A 3 10.03 -1.47 -17.38
CA ARG A 3 10.85 -1.33 -16.15
C ARG A 3 10.96 0.13 -15.68
N ASP A 4 11.09 1.04 -16.63
CA ASP A 4 11.15 2.48 -16.35
C ASP A 4 9.81 2.98 -15.78
N TYR A 5 8.68 2.48 -16.30
CA TYR A 5 7.36 2.78 -15.75
C TYR A 5 7.21 2.33 -14.30
N LEU A 6 7.71 1.13 -13.95
CA LEU A 6 7.65 0.64 -12.56
C LEU A 6 8.40 1.52 -11.57
N VAL A 7 9.50 2.15 -12.03
CA VAL A 7 10.34 3.01 -11.20
C VAL A 7 9.75 4.41 -11.12
N ARG A 8 9.34 4.99 -12.25
CA ARG A 8 9.01 6.43 -12.35
C ARG A 8 7.87 6.79 -13.30
N GLY A 9 6.97 5.85 -13.60
CA GLY A 9 5.89 6.06 -14.57
C GLY A 9 4.50 6.32 -13.97
N TYR A 10 4.32 6.10 -12.66
CA TYR A 10 3.00 6.17 -12.04
C TYR A 10 2.52 7.61 -11.82
N TYR A 11 3.40 8.51 -11.35
CA TYR A 11 3.02 9.87 -10.99
C TYR A 11 3.35 10.88 -12.11
N PRO A 12 2.55 11.96 -12.26
CA PRO A 12 2.61 12.85 -13.42
C PRO A 12 3.78 13.87 -13.39
N TYR A 13 4.84 13.63 -12.63
CA TYR A 13 6.03 14.50 -12.53
C TYR A 13 7.33 13.86 -13.08
N PHE A 14 7.22 12.74 -13.81
CA PHE A 14 8.37 12.02 -14.38
C PHE A 14 9.19 12.83 -15.40
N LYS A 15 8.60 13.89 -15.97
CA LYS A 15 9.28 14.80 -16.91
C LYS A 15 10.14 15.83 -16.18
N ASP A 16 9.69 16.27 -15.00
CA ASP A 16 10.37 17.27 -14.19
C ASP A 16 11.53 16.66 -13.40
N PHE A 17 11.43 15.36 -13.09
CA PHE A 17 12.46 14.58 -12.39
C PHE A 17 12.87 13.36 -13.24
N PRO A 18 13.76 13.55 -14.25
CA PRO A 18 14.12 12.47 -15.16
C PRO A 18 14.97 11.39 -14.47
N GLU A 19 15.78 11.76 -13.47
CA GLU A 19 16.63 10.84 -12.73
C GLU A 19 15.81 10.04 -11.69
N PRO A 20 15.89 8.70 -11.67
CA PRO A 20 15.15 7.85 -10.75
C PRO A 20 15.30 8.21 -9.27
N GLU A 21 16.48 8.64 -8.85
CA GLU A 21 16.78 9.00 -7.46
C GLU A 21 16.07 10.30 -7.06
N GLN A 22 16.02 11.28 -7.97
CA GLN A 22 15.30 12.54 -7.77
C GLN A 22 13.80 12.28 -7.73
N TYR A 23 13.30 11.49 -8.68
CA TYR A 23 11.89 11.08 -8.70
C TYR A 23 11.52 10.33 -7.41
N GLY A 24 12.35 9.37 -6.97
CA GLY A 24 12.15 8.62 -5.74
C GLY A 24 12.08 9.52 -4.51
N THR A 25 12.97 10.53 -4.43
CA THR A 25 12.94 11.55 -3.36
C THR A 25 11.59 12.27 -3.31
N ILE A 26 11.04 12.66 -4.48
CA ILE A 26 9.75 13.34 -4.55
C ILE A 26 8.59 12.41 -4.17
N VAL A 27 8.63 11.13 -4.56
CA VAL A 27 7.63 10.14 -4.13
C VAL A 27 7.62 10.00 -2.62
N GLU A 28 8.80 9.83 -2.00
CA GLU A 28 8.93 9.67 -0.55
C GLU A 28 8.47 10.92 0.20
N GLN A 29 8.88 12.10 -0.26
CA GLN A 29 8.43 13.38 0.31
C GLN A 29 6.92 13.56 0.21
N GLY A 30 6.33 13.18 -0.93
CA GLY A 30 4.88 13.20 -1.12
C GLY A 30 4.16 12.31 -0.12
N MET A 31 4.63 11.07 0.08
CA MET A 31 4.08 10.16 1.09
C MET A 31 4.17 10.74 2.50
N HIS A 32 5.29 11.38 2.86
CA HIS A 32 5.45 12.04 4.15
C HIS A 32 4.52 13.24 4.32
N ALA A 33 4.43 14.12 3.32
CA ALA A 33 3.53 15.27 3.32
C ALA A 33 2.07 14.84 3.50
N THR A 34 1.65 13.78 2.81
CA THR A 34 0.30 13.22 2.97
C THR A 34 0.02 12.76 4.40
N LEU A 35 0.99 12.13 5.08
CA LEU A 35 0.80 11.71 6.47
C LEU A 35 0.84 12.84 7.49
N GLU A 36 1.66 13.86 7.24
CA GLU A 36 1.96 14.91 8.22
C GLU A 36 1.06 16.14 8.09
N MET A 37 0.55 16.40 6.89
CA MET A 37 -0.25 17.58 6.58
C MET A 37 -1.66 17.21 6.16
N ASP A 38 -1.81 16.40 5.12
CA ASP A 38 -3.12 16.14 4.51
C ASP A 38 -4.00 15.29 5.44
N LEU A 39 -3.43 14.24 6.04
CA LEU A 39 -4.18 13.31 6.87
C LEU A 39 -4.75 13.98 8.14
N PRO A 40 -3.98 14.78 8.91
CA PRO A 40 -4.54 15.54 10.04
C PRO A 40 -5.56 16.61 9.62
N ALA A 41 -5.41 17.19 8.42
CA ALA A 41 -6.37 18.18 7.90
C ALA A 41 -7.74 17.53 7.59
N VAL A 42 -7.74 16.30 7.05
CA VAL A 42 -8.96 15.53 6.76
C VAL A 42 -9.53 14.86 8.01
N HIS A 43 -8.68 14.48 8.97
CA HIS A 43 -9.07 13.81 10.21
C HIS A 43 -8.62 14.60 11.45
N PRO A 44 -9.38 15.64 11.86
CA PRO A 44 -8.99 16.52 12.97
C PRO A 44 -8.82 15.84 14.34
N ALA A 45 -9.35 14.63 14.50
CA ALA A 45 -9.17 13.82 15.70
C ALA A 45 -7.75 13.20 15.81
N LEU A 46 -6.95 13.23 14.73
CA LEU A 46 -5.58 12.76 14.75
C LEU A 46 -4.69 13.70 15.55
N THR A 47 -4.02 13.15 16.55
CA THR A 47 -2.96 13.83 17.29
C THR A 47 -1.60 13.57 16.66
N GLY A 48 -0.58 14.36 17.03
CA GLY A 48 0.80 14.07 16.61
C GLY A 48 1.27 12.66 16.97
N ALA A 49 0.85 12.13 18.13
CA ALA A 49 1.14 10.75 18.52
C ALA A 49 0.48 9.72 17.58
N SER A 50 -0.72 10.01 17.07
CA SER A 50 -1.42 9.16 16.11
C SER A 50 -0.67 9.12 14.77
N VAL A 51 -0.25 10.29 14.27
CA VAL A 51 0.56 10.41 13.05
C VAL A 51 1.87 9.62 13.16
N GLN A 52 2.56 9.69 14.30
CA GLN A 52 3.77 8.90 14.52
C GLN A 52 3.52 7.39 14.47
N LYS A 53 2.39 6.91 15.00
CA LYS A 53 2.00 5.49 14.90
C LYS A 53 1.68 5.08 13.46
N ILE A 54 1.03 5.96 12.70
CA ILE A 54 0.73 5.72 11.26
C ILE A 54 2.02 5.69 10.44
N LYS A 55 2.97 6.59 10.69
CA LYS A 55 4.30 6.58 10.03
C LYS A 55 5.07 5.28 10.31
N LYS A 56 5.09 4.82 11.57
CA LYS A 56 5.69 3.53 11.93
C LYS A 56 5.01 2.36 11.22
N LEU A 57 3.69 2.41 11.12
CA LEU A 57 2.91 1.38 10.42
C LEU A 57 3.26 1.36 8.93
N LEU A 58 3.33 2.52 8.27
CA LEU A 58 3.74 2.63 6.87
C LEU A 58 5.15 2.09 6.66
N SER A 59 6.12 2.44 7.52
CA SER A 59 7.49 1.93 7.42
C SER A 59 7.55 0.39 7.52
N TYR A 60 6.75 -0.20 8.43
CA TYR A 60 6.63 -1.65 8.53
C TYR A 60 6.00 -2.27 7.27
N ILE A 61 4.94 -1.66 6.75
CA ILE A 61 4.25 -2.12 5.54
C ILE A 61 5.21 -2.06 4.35
N ALA A 62 5.82 -0.90 4.09
CA ALA A 62 6.70 -0.68 2.95
C ALA A 62 7.90 -1.65 2.89
N SER A 63 8.35 -2.16 4.04
CA SER A 63 9.42 -3.17 4.12
C SER A 63 8.94 -4.61 4.03
N SER A 64 7.65 -4.87 4.23
CA SER A 64 7.10 -6.23 4.34
C SER A 64 6.14 -6.60 3.20
N VAL A 65 5.76 -5.66 2.33
CA VAL A 65 4.76 -5.91 1.28
C VAL A 65 5.28 -6.75 0.10
N PRO A 66 4.43 -7.63 -0.45
CA PRO A 66 3.06 -7.91 -0.01
C PRO A 66 3.01 -8.94 1.12
N PHE A 67 2.02 -8.82 2.02
CA PHE A 67 1.86 -9.78 3.13
C PHE A 67 0.42 -9.88 3.64
N THR A 68 0.09 -11.02 4.25
CA THR A 68 -1.14 -11.18 5.04
C THR A 68 -0.92 -10.65 6.46
N PRO A 69 -1.71 -9.67 6.92
CA PRO A 69 -1.45 -9.00 8.18
C PRO A 69 -1.86 -9.84 9.41
N ASP A 70 -0.93 -9.97 10.34
CA ASP A 70 -1.23 -10.37 11.72
C ASP A 70 -1.56 -9.11 12.54
N MET A 71 -2.86 -8.88 12.77
CA MET A 71 -3.37 -7.72 13.49
C MET A 71 -2.82 -7.63 14.92
N ARG A 72 -2.59 -8.77 15.59
CA ARG A 72 -2.07 -8.79 16.97
C ARG A 72 -0.61 -8.36 16.99
N LYS A 73 0.20 -8.89 16.06
CA LYS A 73 1.60 -8.49 15.90
C LYS A 73 1.74 -7.01 15.54
N LEU A 74 0.96 -6.53 14.57
CA LEU A 74 0.96 -5.14 14.14
C LEU A 74 0.60 -4.19 15.29
N LYS A 75 -0.44 -4.50 16.06
CA LYS A 75 -0.80 -3.70 17.25
C LYS A 75 0.35 -3.59 18.25
N GLY A 76 1.02 -4.71 18.55
CA GLY A 76 2.14 -4.74 19.48
C GLY A 76 3.32 -3.89 19.01
N LEU A 77 3.69 -4.00 17.73
CA LEU A 77 4.78 -3.22 17.14
C LEU A 77 4.49 -1.71 17.12
N MET A 78 3.23 -1.33 16.92
CA MET A 78 2.79 0.07 16.82
C MET A 78 2.34 0.67 18.15
N ASP A 79 2.36 -0.10 19.24
CA ASP A 79 1.80 0.28 20.55
C ASP A 79 0.33 0.74 20.45
N ILE A 80 -0.51 0.01 19.71
CA ILE A 80 -1.93 0.32 19.54
C ILE A 80 -2.77 -0.56 20.46
N GLY A 81 -3.57 0.07 21.32
CA GLY A 81 -4.35 -0.61 22.36
C GLY A 81 -5.46 -1.53 21.82
N ASP A 82 -6.12 -1.15 20.73
CA ASP A 82 -7.27 -1.87 20.18
C ASP A 82 -7.17 -2.12 18.66
N GLU A 83 -7.85 -3.15 18.17
CA GLU A 83 -7.79 -3.53 16.75
C GLU A 83 -8.55 -2.56 15.85
N ARG A 84 -9.58 -1.88 16.38
CA ARG A 84 -10.36 -0.91 15.63
C ARG A 84 -9.50 0.28 15.23
N THR A 85 -8.68 0.80 16.14
CA THR A 85 -7.73 1.88 15.85
C THR A 85 -6.71 1.48 14.78
N LEU A 86 -6.16 0.27 14.84
CA LEU A 86 -5.25 -0.22 13.79
C LEU A 86 -5.95 -0.31 12.42
N LYS A 87 -7.18 -0.83 12.38
CA LYS A 87 -7.99 -0.87 11.16
C LYS A 87 -8.28 0.52 10.62
N THR A 88 -8.60 1.47 11.49
CA THR A 88 -8.77 2.88 11.12
C THR A 88 -7.49 3.44 10.49
N TYR A 89 -6.32 3.17 11.05
CA TYR A 89 -5.04 3.62 10.48
C TYR A 89 -4.75 2.98 9.12
N LEU A 90 -5.07 1.69 8.93
CA LEU A 90 -4.99 1.04 7.63
C LEU A 90 -5.94 1.70 6.62
N SER A 91 -7.18 1.99 7.02
CA SER A 91 -8.13 2.68 6.15
C SER A 91 -7.68 4.10 5.78
N TYR A 92 -7.02 4.80 6.70
CA TYR A 92 -6.44 6.13 6.42
C TYR A 92 -5.31 6.06 5.40
N LEU A 93 -4.43 5.04 5.48
CA LEU A 93 -3.37 4.83 4.49
C LEU A 93 -3.92 4.42 3.12
N GLU A 94 -5.03 3.68 3.11
CA GLU A 94 -5.72 3.27 1.88
C GLU A 94 -6.48 4.44 1.24
N ASP A 95 -7.25 5.19 2.03
CA ASP A 95 -7.97 6.41 1.61
C ASP A 95 -6.98 7.47 1.07
N ALA A 96 -5.76 7.54 1.62
CA ALA A 96 -4.67 8.39 1.16
C ALA A 96 -3.96 7.88 -0.11
N GLY A 97 -4.32 6.71 -0.64
CA GLY A 97 -3.70 6.13 -1.83
C GLY A 97 -2.25 5.71 -1.63
N ILE A 98 -1.86 5.35 -0.40
CA ILE A 98 -0.50 4.89 -0.07
C ILE A 98 -0.39 3.37 -0.11
N ILE A 99 -1.41 2.68 0.40
CA ILE A 99 -1.49 1.21 0.42
C ILE A 99 -2.78 0.73 -0.25
N ARG A 100 -2.86 -0.57 -0.53
CA ARG A 100 -4.11 -1.25 -0.90
C ARG A 100 -4.32 -2.47 -0.01
N CYS A 101 -5.53 -2.66 0.48
CA CYS A 101 -5.96 -3.76 1.32
C CYS A 101 -6.93 -4.67 0.56
N LEU A 102 -6.49 -5.88 0.17
CA LEU A 102 -7.38 -6.85 -0.46
C LEU A 102 -8.22 -7.59 0.58
N SER A 103 -9.51 -7.76 0.30
CA SER A 103 -10.38 -8.69 1.03
C SER A 103 -10.03 -10.13 0.68
N GLN A 104 -10.28 -11.06 1.61
CA GLN A 104 -10.35 -12.47 1.24
C GLN A 104 -11.54 -12.72 0.30
N SER A 105 -11.38 -13.57 -0.71
CA SER A 105 -12.46 -14.01 -1.61
C SER A 105 -13.67 -14.54 -0.83
N GLY A 106 -14.88 -14.21 -1.28
CA GLY A 106 -16.12 -14.60 -0.62
C GLY A 106 -16.43 -13.85 0.68
N LYS A 107 -15.57 -12.92 1.11
CA LYS A 107 -15.81 -12.01 2.23
C LYS A 107 -15.77 -10.57 1.71
N GLY A 108 -16.87 -9.84 1.88
CA GLY A 108 -16.83 -8.39 1.65
C GLY A 108 -15.89 -7.73 2.66
N LEU A 109 -14.97 -6.88 2.20
CA LEU A 109 -14.28 -5.96 3.11
C LEU A 109 -15.20 -4.77 3.37
N GLY A 110 -15.92 -4.79 4.50
CA GLY A 110 -16.38 -3.52 5.06
C GLY A 110 -15.17 -2.64 5.38
N ARG A 111 -15.34 -1.32 5.50
CA ARG A 111 -14.25 -0.37 5.76
C ARG A 111 -13.37 -0.69 6.98
N LEU A 112 -13.87 -1.50 7.93
CA LEU A 112 -13.16 -1.99 9.11
C LEU A 112 -12.99 -3.52 9.13
N GLY A 113 -13.06 -4.16 7.96
CA GLY A 113 -12.77 -5.58 7.79
C GLY A 113 -11.30 -5.87 8.03
N LYS A 114 -10.96 -7.13 8.34
CA LYS A 114 -9.56 -7.55 8.40
C LYS A 114 -9.05 -7.77 6.96
N PRO A 115 -7.97 -7.08 6.53
CA PRO A 115 -7.37 -7.33 5.22
C PRO A 115 -6.85 -8.76 5.11
N GLY A 116 -7.06 -9.38 3.95
CA GLY A 116 -6.48 -10.67 3.57
C GLY A 116 -5.02 -10.53 3.12
N LYS A 117 -4.71 -9.49 2.33
CA LYS A 117 -3.35 -9.17 1.87
C LYS A 117 -3.18 -7.65 1.72
N ILE A 118 -2.03 -7.12 2.09
CA ILE A 118 -1.69 -5.69 1.99
C ILE A 118 -0.59 -5.51 0.95
N TYR A 119 -0.71 -4.45 0.15
CA TYR A 119 0.25 -4.01 -0.87
C TYR A 119 0.54 -2.52 -0.72
N LEU A 120 1.63 -2.04 -1.32
CA LEU A 120 1.75 -0.62 -1.67
C LEU A 120 0.74 -0.28 -2.78
N ASN A 121 0.34 0.98 -2.89
CA ASN A 121 -0.67 1.38 -3.86
C ASN A 121 -0.21 1.27 -5.32
N ASN A 122 1.09 1.39 -5.57
CA ASN A 122 1.72 1.23 -6.87
C ASN A 122 3.21 0.82 -6.74
N ALA A 123 3.89 0.63 -7.86
CA ALA A 123 5.26 0.14 -7.90
C ALA A 123 6.33 1.17 -7.51
N CYS A 124 6.12 2.46 -7.75
CA CYS A 124 7.15 3.49 -7.56
C CYS A 124 7.71 3.55 -6.11
N PRO A 125 6.88 3.46 -5.05
CA PRO A 125 7.38 3.48 -3.67
C PRO A 125 8.35 2.34 -3.32
N TYR A 126 8.32 1.19 -4.00
CA TYR A 126 9.32 0.14 -3.79
C TYR A 126 10.74 0.65 -4.09
N PHE A 127 10.89 1.40 -5.18
CA PHE A 127 12.17 1.95 -5.61
C PHE A 127 12.56 3.19 -4.83
N ALA A 128 11.57 4.01 -4.45
CA ALA A 128 11.80 5.21 -3.65
C ALA A 128 12.29 4.90 -2.23
N ILE A 129 11.69 3.92 -1.55
CA ILE A 129 11.95 3.65 -0.13
C ILE A 129 13.11 2.67 0.07
N GLN A 130 13.20 1.62 -0.75
CA GLN A 130 14.17 0.55 -0.52
C GLN A 130 15.49 0.77 -1.28
N GLY A 131 15.50 1.63 -2.32
CA GLY A 131 16.64 1.85 -3.22
C GLY A 131 16.98 0.64 -4.11
N LYS A 132 16.81 -0.58 -3.59
CA LYS A 132 16.93 -1.85 -4.29
C LYS A 132 15.73 -2.73 -3.97
N VAL A 133 15.13 -3.30 -5.01
CA VAL A 133 14.00 -4.24 -4.89
C VAL A 133 14.54 -5.66 -4.80
N ASP A 134 14.39 -6.29 -3.64
CA ASP A 134 14.85 -7.68 -3.43
C ASP A 134 13.85 -8.72 -3.96
N ASN A 135 12.57 -8.36 -4.09
CA ASN A 135 11.52 -9.24 -4.62
C ASN A 135 10.83 -8.62 -5.86
N PRO A 136 11.24 -8.99 -7.09
CA PRO A 136 10.61 -8.49 -8.30
C PRO A 136 9.19 -9.05 -8.52
N GLY A 137 8.82 -10.16 -7.87
CA GLY A 137 7.45 -10.70 -7.88
C GLY A 137 6.47 -9.75 -7.21
N SER A 138 6.83 -9.24 -6.03
CA SER A 138 6.08 -8.22 -5.29
C SER A 138 5.75 -6.99 -6.14
N VAL A 139 6.70 -6.52 -6.94
CA VAL A 139 6.51 -5.36 -7.81
C VAL A 139 5.56 -5.68 -8.96
N ARG A 140 5.62 -6.88 -9.53
CA ARG A 140 4.67 -7.32 -10.57
C ARG A 140 3.26 -7.45 -10.02
N GLU A 141 3.10 -8.09 -8.87
CA GLU A 141 1.81 -8.20 -8.18
C GLU A 141 1.23 -6.81 -7.89
N THR A 142 2.05 -5.90 -7.37
CA THR A 142 1.62 -4.53 -7.06
C THR A 142 1.23 -3.76 -8.32
N PHE A 143 2.00 -3.86 -9.40
CA PHE A 143 1.66 -3.25 -10.69
C PHE A 143 0.33 -3.81 -11.20
N PHE A 144 0.16 -5.14 -11.22
CA PHE A 144 -1.06 -5.81 -11.66
C PHE A 144 -2.28 -5.32 -10.86
N LEU A 145 -2.15 -5.31 -9.53
CA LEU A 145 -3.18 -4.79 -8.65
C LEU A 145 -3.54 -3.34 -8.97
N SER A 146 -2.54 -2.46 -9.07
CA SER A 146 -2.75 -1.04 -9.34
C SER A 146 -3.40 -0.80 -10.70
N ALA A 147 -3.03 -1.57 -11.73
CA ALA A 147 -3.53 -1.40 -13.09
C ALA A 147 -4.97 -1.92 -13.24
N LEU A 148 -5.31 -3.06 -12.63
CA LEU A 148 -6.65 -3.65 -12.80
C LEU A 148 -7.69 -3.03 -11.86
N SER A 149 -7.29 -2.49 -10.70
CA SER A 149 -8.21 -1.93 -9.70
C SER A 149 -9.00 -0.72 -10.20
N GLU A 150 -8.60 -0.10 -11.31
CA GLU A 150 -9.31 1.01 -11.94
C GLU A 150 -10.62 0.58 -12.62
N SER A 151 -10.75 -0.70 -12.99
CA SER A 151 -11.91 -1.19 -13.76
C SER A 151 -12.44 -2.54 -13.28
N HIS A 152 -11.73 -3.21 -12.38
CA HIS A 152 -12.08 -4.54 -11.89
C HIS A 152 -12.03 -4.60 -10.37
N THR A 153 -12.82 -5.52 -9.80
CA THR A 153 -12.74 -5.84 -8.37
C THR A 153 -11.72 -6.96 -8.18
N LEU A 154 -10.70 -6.73 -7.35
CA LEU A 154 -9.71 -7.74 -7.00
C LEU A 154 -9.86 -8.16 -5.54
N THR A 155 -9.89 -9.46 -5.29
CA THR A 155 -9.84 -10.06 -3.95
C THR A 155 -8.71 -11.07 -3.85
N PHE A 156 -8.34 -11.44 -2.63
CA PHE A 156 -7.29 -12.42 -2.33
C PHE A 156 -7.91 -13.83 -2.18
N PRO A 157 -7.67 -14.76 -3.12
CA PRO A 157 -8.24 -16.10 -3.08
C PRO A 157 -7.52 -17.03 -2.08
N GLU A 158 -8.00 -18.27 -1.92
CA GLU A 158 -7.27 -19.31 -1.18
C GLU A 158 -6.06 -19.87 -1.95
N GLN A 159 -6.14 -19.88 -3.28
CA GLN A 159 -5.08 -20.27 -4.21
C GLN A 159 -5.03 -19.23 -5.33
N GLY A 160 -3.84 -18.82 -5.74
CA GLY A 160 -3.66 -17.64 -6.60
C GLY A 160 -3.20 -16.39 -5.87
N ASP A 161 -2.72 -15.42 -6.64
CA ASP A 161 -2.42 -14.08 -6.15
C ASP A 161 -3.67 -13.20 -6.10
N PHE A 162 -4.52 -13.29 -7.12
CA PHE A 162 -5.70 -12.42 -7.29
C PHE A 162 -6.90 -13.17 -7.85
N LEU A 163 -8.09 -12.90 -7.31
CA LEU A 163 -9.38 -13.25 -7.91
C LEU A 163 -10.02 -11.98 -8.44
N VAL A 164 -10.13 -11.89 -9.77
CA VAL A 164 -10.68 -10.74 -10.50
C VAL A 164 -12.15 -10.99 -10.79
N ASP A 165 -12.99 -10.01 -10.44
CA ASP A 165 -14.44 -9.99 -10.63
C ASP A 165 -15.15 -11.26 -10.14
N ASN A 166 -14.62 -11.87 -9.08
CA ASN A 166 -15.08 -13.16 -8.54
C ASN A 166 -15.16 -14.31 -9.56
N ALA A 167 -14.41 -14.23 -10.66
CA ALA A 167 -14.52 -15.16 -11.78
C ALA A 167 -13.18 -15.78 -12.18
N LEU A 168 -12.11 -15.01 -12.20
CA LEU A 168 -10.82 -15.42 -12.77
C LEU A 168 -9.71 -15.33 -11.73
N VAL A 169 -8.98 -16.42 -11.53
CA VAL A 169 -7.80 -16.48 -10.67
C VAL A 169 -6.54 -16.20 -11.50
N PHE A 170 -5.69 -15.29 -11.03
CA PHE A 170 -4.43 -14.93 -11.64
C PHE A 170 -3.25 -15.23 -10.71
N GLU A 171 -2.17 -15.75 -11.31
CA GLU A 171 -0.85 -15.90 -10.73
C GLU A 171 0.10 -14.92 -11.44
N VAL A 172 0.79 -14.07 -10.70
CA VAL A 172 1.56 -12.93 -11.23
C VAL A 172 2.97 -12.85 -10.62
N GLY A 173 3.09 -13.20 -9.33
CA GLY A 173 4.32 -13.16 -8.54
C GLY A 173 5.46 -13.98 -9.13
N GLY A 174 5.14 -15.00 -9.93
CA GLY A 174 6.09 -15.87 -10.65
C GLY A 174 6.65 -17.00 -9.80
#